data_AF-A0A7C1V8Q0-F1
#
_entry.id   AF-A0A7C1V8Q0-F1
#
_cell.length_a   1.000
_cell.length_b   1.000
_cell.length_c   1.000
_cell.angle_alpha   90.00
_cell.angle_beta   90.00
_cell.angle_gamma   90.00
#
_symmetry.space_group_name_H-M   'P 1'
#
loop_
_entity.id
_entity.type
_entity.pdbx_description
1 polymer ?
#
loop_
_entity_poly.entity_id
_entity_poly.type
_entity_poly.pdbx_seq_one_letter_code
_entity_poly.pdbx_strand_id
1 'polypeptide(L)'
;MVDKVKTERLKGWILGVVNGIDVDMLENMIKNDEIPILWEYKLPSYLSYVGSLISEYKDDILKQLNFNVIMEYTNEFRPELSQILSRPDGKIWMTRFLKMIKFMVENSELTAYEMESKFNKRIIKIKNKREKEQREREQANQVALMLEKQAIETREKEKQIKEMAELKKREEQALEAQRTYEAEKRQTKTIAAIPNIETSM
;
A
#
# COMPACT_ATOMS: atom_id res chain seq x y z
N MET A 1 -15.13 42.42 -17.76
CA MET A 1 -16.52 41.96 -18.00
C MET A 1 -16.56 40.59 -18.66
N VAL A 2 -15.75 40.33 -19.70
CA VAL A 2 -15.65 39.02 -20.38
C VAL A 2 -15.30 37.86 -19.43
N ASP A 3 -14.30 38.02 -18.55
CA ASP A 3 -13.91 36.93 -17.61
C ASP A 3 -14.96 36.63 -16.54
N LYS A 4 -15.79 37.62 -16.17
CA LYS A 4 -16.85 37.45 -15.18
C LYS A 4 -17.98 36.58 -15.75
N VAL A 5 -18.38 36.86 -17.00
CA VAL A 5 -19.39 36.07 -17.73
C VAL A 5 -18.88 34.64 -18.02
N LYS A 6 -17.59 34.49 -18.37
CA LYS A 6 -16.97 33.17 -18.57
C LYS A 6 -16.96 32.33 -17.29
N THR A 7 -16.60 32.95 -16.17
CA THR A 7 -16.61 32.28 -14.86
C THR A 7 -18.04 31.91 -14.47
N GLU A 8 -19.02 32.79 -14.66
CA GLU A 8 -20.44 32.50 -14.36
C GLU A 8 -21.03 31.35 -15.20
N ARG A 9 -20.71 31.27 -16.49
CA ARG A 9 -21.14 30.14 -17.35
C ARG A 9 -20.55 28.81 -16.91
N LEU A 10 -19.29 28.81 -16.49
CA LEU A 10 -18.60 27.63 -15.99
C LEU A 10 -19.15 27.17 -14.63
N LYS A 11 -19.41 28.13 -13.73
CA LYS A 11 -20.12 27.88 -12.47
C LYS A 11 -21.49 27.28 -12.73
N GLY A 12 -22.23 27.81 -13.71
CA GLY A 12 -23.52 27.29 -14.17
C GLY A 12 -23.44 25.86 -14.72
N TRP A 13 -22.34 25.51 -15.39
CA TRP A 13 -22.12 24.14 -15.88
C TRP A 13 -21.80 23.15 -14.75
N ILE A 14 -20.94 23.53 -13.81
CA ILE A 14 -20.67 22.74 -12.59
C ILE A 14 -21.97 22.57 -11.79
N LEU A 15 -22.78 23.63 -11.67
CA LEU A 15 -24.12 23.59 -11.11
C LEU A 15 -25.03 22.63 -11.87
N GLY A 16 -25.00 22.59 -13.20
CA GLY A 16 -25.79 21.64 -14.00
C GLY A 16 -25.39 20.18 -13.72
N VAL A 17 -24.09 19.92 -13.62
CA VAL A 17 -23.54 18.58 -13.32
C VAL A 17 -23.90 18.14 -11.90
N VAL A 18 -23.82 19.04 -10.92
CA VAL A 18 -24.12 18.73 -9.51
C VAL A 18 -25.63 18.74 -9.24
N ASN A 19 -26.40 19.58 -9.92
CA ASN A 19 -27.86 19.65 -9.73
C ASN A 19 -28.59 18.43 -10.26
N GLY A 20 -28.00 17.70 -11.20
CA GLY A 20 -28.52 16.41 -11.64
C GLY A 20 -28.34 15.27 -10.62
N ILE A 21 -27.69 15.53 -9.49
CA ILE A 21 -27.42 14.54 -8.44
C ILE A 21 -28.35 14.81 -7.26
N ASP A 22 -29.25 13.87 -6.99
CA ASP A 22 -30.07 13.87 -5.79
C ASP A 22 -29.28 13.35 -4.58
N VAL A 23 -29.71 13.74 -3.37
CA VAL A 23 -29.06 13.35 -2.10
C VAL A 23 -28.98 11.83 -1.96
N ASP A 24 -30.10 11.14 -2.12
CA ASP A 24 -30.17 9.69 -1.97
C ASP A 24 -29.31 8.97 -3.02
N MET A 25 -29.28 9.52 -4.24
CA MET A 25 -28.45 9.02 -5.32
C MET A 25 -26.96 9.16 -4.97
N LEU A 26 -26.54 10.33 -4.48
CA LEU A 26 -25.15 10.57 -4.07
C LEU A 26 -24.74 9.62 -2.93
N GLU A 27 -25.59 9.47 -1.91
CA GLU A 27 -25.29 8.57 -0.79
C GLU A 27 -25.17 7.11 -1.25
N ASN A 28 -26.03 6.66 -2.16
CA ASN A 28 -25.95 5.31 -2.73
C ASN A 28 -24.69 5.13 -3.59
N MET A 29 -24.34 6.10 -4.44
CA MET A 29 -23.12 6.07 -5.24
C MET A 29 -21.85 6.06 -4.38
N ILE A 30 -21.85 6.76 -3.24
CA ILE A 30 -20.74 6.72 -2.27
C ILE A 30 -20.67 5.34 -1.61
N LYS A 31 -21.79 4.80 -1.13
CA LYS A 31 -21.84 3.48 -0.45
C LYS A 31 -21.38 2.33 -1.34
N ASN A 32 -21.75 2.36 -2.63
CA ASN A 32 -21.44 1.30 -3.57
C ASN A 32 -20.09 1.48 -4.29
N ASP A 33 -19.36 2.58 -4.05
CA ASP A 33 -18.20 3.03 -4.85
C ASP A 33 -18.49 3.02 -6.37
N GLU A 34 -19.74 3.27 -6.73
CA GLU A 34 -20.28 3.20 -8.09
C GLU A 34 -20.02 4.51 -8.85
N ILE A 35 -18.75 4.75 -9.13
CA ILE A 35 -18.31 5.74 -10.12
C ILE A 35 -18.65 5.32 -11.57
N PRO A 36 -18.67 4.02 -11.94
CA PRO A 36 -18.93 3.62 -13.33
C PRO A 36 -20.36 3.88 -13.83
N ILE A 37 -21.36 4.07 -12.97
CA ILE A 37 -22.76 4.23 -13.39
C ILE A 37 -23.00 5.51 -14.18
N LEU A 38 -22.12 6.51 -14.10
CA LEU A 38 -22.23 7.73 -14.90
C LEU A 38 -21.99 7.51 -16.41
N TRP A 39 -21.57 6.31 -16.83
CA TRP A 39 -21.43 5.93 -18.24
C TRP A 39 -22.62 5.13 -18.79
N GLU A 40 -23.44 4.51 -17.93
CA GLU A 40 -24.67 3.83 -18.34
C GLU A 40 -25.83 4.83 -18.53
N TYR A 41 -25.73 6.00 -17.91
CA TYR A 41 -26.56 7.13 -18.27
C TYR A 41 -26.07 7.71 -19.58
N LYS A 42 -26.90 7.62 -20.63
CA LYS A 42 -26.85 8.53 -21.78
C LYS A 42 -26.51 9.92 -21.23
N LEU A 43 -25.37 10.48 -21.64
CA LEU A 43 -25.02 11.87 -21.34
C LEU A 43 -26.28 12.70 -21.53
N PRO A 44 -26.78 13.38 -20.47
CA PRO A 44 -28.01 14.13 -20.56
C PRO A 44 -27.96 14.99 -21.82
N SER A 45 -29.04 15.01 -22.60
CA SER A 45 -29.04 15.63 -23.93
C SER A 45 -28.60 17.10 -23.92
N TYR A 46 -28.70 17.79 -22.79
CA TYR A 46 -28.17 19.15 -22.60
C TYR A 46 -26.63 19.23 -22.67
N LEU A 47 -25.88 18.14 -22.46
CA LEU A 47 -24.43 18.09 -22.64
C LEU A 47 -24.02 18.15 -24.13
N SER A 48 -24.93 17.93 -25.07
CA SER A 48 -24.66 18.20 -26.49
C SER A 48 -24.44 19.69 -26.76
N TYR A 49 -25.15 20.57 -26.05
CA TYR A 49 -24.90 22.03 -26.03
C TYR A 49 -23.59 22.41 -25.34
N VAL A 50 -23.02 21.49 -24.56
CA VAL A 50 -21.80 21.71 -23.80
C VAL A 50 -20.56 21.42 -24.66
N GLY A 51 -20.67 20.67 -25.76
CA GLY A 51 -19.52 20.38 -26.63
C GLY A 51 -18.84 21.63 -27.19
N SER A 52 -19.62 22.63 -27.64
CA SER A 52 -19.10 23.92 -28.10
C SER A 52 -18.46 24.72 -26.97
N LEU A 53 -19.10 24.75 -25.80
CA LEU A 53 -18.58 25.40 -24.59
C LEU A 53 -17.28 24.75 -24.08
N ILE A 54 -17.19 23.42 -24.09
CA ILE A 54 -15.98 22.69 -23.74
C ILE A 54 -14.87 23.00 -24.76
N SER A 55 -15.20 23.01 -26.05
CA SER A 55 -14.20 23.31 -27.08
C SER A 55 -13.66 24.73 -26.99
N GLU A 56 -14.49 25.70 -26.63
CA GLU A 56 -14.11 27.12 -26.51
C GLU A 56 -13.40 27.45 -25.19
N TYR A 57 -13.72 26.74 -24.09
CA TYR A 57 -13.26 27.07 -22.73
C TYR A 57 -12.50 25.95 -22.01
N LYS A 58 -11.95 24.99 -22.77
CA LYS A 58 -11.30 23.77 -22.25
C LYS A 58 -10.33 24.05 -21.10
N ASP A 59 -9.39 24.97 -21.30
CA ASP A 59 -8.33 25.24 -20.32
C ASP A 59 -8.88 25.88 -19.03
N ASP A 60 -9.85 26.79 -19.16
CA ASP A 60 -10.50 27.43 -18.02
C ASP A 60 -11.33 26.43 -17.20
N ILE A 61 -12.05 25.54 -17.89
CA ILE A 61 -12.77 24.42 -17.27
C ILE A 61 -11.80 23.57 -16.46
N LEU A 62 -10.69 23.14 -17.07
CA LEU A 62 -9.71 22.28 -16.42
C LEU A 62 -9.03 22.93 -15.21
N LYS A 63 -8.86 24.26 -15.20
CA LYS A 63 -8.30 25.01 -14.07
C LYS A 63 -9.28 25.09 -12.89
N GLN A 64 -10.56 25.25 -13.17
CA GLN A 64 -11.60 25.44 -12.15
C GLN A 64 -12.19 24.11 -11.65
N LEU A 65 -11.93 23.00 -12.35
CA LEU A 65 -12.43 21.68 -11.99
C LEU A 65 -11.67 21.06 -10.81
N ASN A 66 -11.84 21.64 -9.63
CA ASN A 66 -11.25 21.16 -8.38
C ASN A 66 -12.27 21.14 -7.23
N PHE A 67 -11.96 20.36 -6.20
CA PHE A 67 -12.89 20.10 -5.10
C PHE A 67 -13.28 21.37 -4.33
N ASN A 68 -12.36 22.31 -4.12
CA ASN A 68 -12.64 23.52 -3.34
C ASN A 68 -13.67 24.40 -4.05
N VAL A 69 -13.50 24.57 -5.37
CA VAL A 69 -14.45 25.32 -6.20
C VAL A 69 -15.82 24.65 -6.15
N ILE A 70 -15.91 23.33 -6.28
CA ILE A 70 -17.19 22.61 -6.17
C ILE A 70 -17.82 22.81 -4.79
N MET A 71 -17.04 22.67 -3.72
CA MET A 71 -17.52 22.84 -2.34
C MET A 71 -18.03 24.26 -2.07
N GLU A 72 -17.39 25.28 -2.63
CA GLU A 72 -17.85 26.66 -2.54
C GLU A 72 -19.26 26.79 -3.14
N TYR A 73 -19.48 26.27 -4.34
CA TYR A 73 -20.79 26.32 -5.00
C TYR A 73 -21.85 25.43 -4.34
N THR A 74 -21.50 24.21 -3.95
CA THR A 74 -22.48 23.34 -3.30
C THR A 74 -22.89 23.88 -1.95
N ASN A 75 -21.99 24.52 -1.20
CA ASN A 75 -22.37 25.21 0.04
C ASN A 75 -23.39 26.33 -0.20
N GLU A 76 -23.24 27.09 -1.28
CA GLU A 76 -24.13 28.21 -1.60
C GLU A 76 -25.50 27.75 -2.11
N PHE A 77 -25.54 26.74 -2.98
CA PHE A 77 -26.75 26.39 -3.74
C PHE A 77 -27.39 25.05 -3.38
N ARG A 78 -26.63 24.10 -2.82
CA ARG A 78 -27.06 22.72 -2.48
C ARG A 78 -26.41 22.26 -1.16
N PRO A 79 -26.66 22.97 -0.05
CA PRO A 79 -25.95 22.73 1.22
C PRO A 79 -26.08 21.28 1.72
N GLU A 80 -27.18 20.60 1.41
CA GLU A 80 -27.40 19.19 1.71
C GLU A 80 -26.40 18.27 1.01
N LEU A 81 -26.06 18.53 -0.26
CA LEU A 81 -25.01 17.79 -0.97
C LEU A 81 -23.65 18.14 -0.40
N SER A 82 -23.41 19.42 -0.09
CA SER A 82 -22.15 19.86 0.49
C SER A 82 -21.82 19.14 1.81
N GLN A 83 -22.82 18.96 2.68
CA GLN A 83 -22.63 18.19 3.92
C GLN A 83 -22.16 16.76 3.66
N ILE A 84 -22.72 16.08 2.66
CA ILE A 84 -22.32 14.72 2.28
C ILE A 84 -20.90 14.71 1.71
N LEU A 85 -20.61 15.65 0.81
CA LEU A 85 -19.31 15.79 0.15
C LEU A 85 -18.17 16.19 1.09
N SER A 86 -18.49 16.88 2.20
CA SER A 86 -17.52 17.25 3.23
C SER A 86 -16.99 16.04 4.03
N ARG A 87 -17.73 14.92 4.04
CA ARG A 87 -17.31 13.67 4.70
C ARG A 87 -16.12 13.05 3.95
N PRO A 88 -15.26 12.24 4.62
CA PRO A 88 -14.11 11.60 3.97
C PRO A 88 -14.47 10.82 2.69
N ASP A 89 -15.53 10.01 2.74
CA ASP A 89 -15.94 9.17 1.61
C ASP A 89 -16.54 10.00 0.46
N GLY A 90 -17.33 11.02 0.80
CA GLY A 90 -17.86 11.98 -0.18
C GLY A 90 -16.76 12.76 -0.88
N LYS A 91 -15.71 13.17 -0.15
CA LYS A 91 -14.54 13.84 -0.72
C LYS A 91 -13.76 12.92 -1.66
N ILE A 92 -13.59 11.66 -1.28
CA ILE A 92 -12.94 10.65 -2.13
C ILE A 92 -13.74 10.45 -3.42
N TRP A 93 -15.04 10.24 -3.30
CA TRP A 93 -15.94 10.04 -4.43
C TRP A 93 -15.91 11.23 -5.37
N MET A 94 -16.09 12.46 -4.86
CA MET A 94 -16.09 13.68 -5.68
C MET A 94 -14.74 13.93 -6.35
N THR A 95 -13.63 13.66 -5.66
CA THR A 95 -12.29 13.78 -6.26
C THR A 95 -12.14 12.83 -7.46
N ARG A 96 -12.69 11.61 -7.36
CA ARG A 96 -12.66 10.64 -8.45
C ARG A 96 -13.62 11.04 -9.58
N PHE A 97 -14.82 11.50 -9.25
CA PHE A 97 -15.78 12.07 -10.20
C PHE A 97 -15.18 13.22 -11.00
N LEU A 98 -14.52 14.16 -10.34
CA LEU A 98 -13.82 15.26 -11.01
C LEU A 98 -12.71 14.80 -11.94
N LYS A 99 -11.93 13.78 -11.55
CA LYS A 99 -10.93 13.19 -12.46
C LYS A 99 -11.57 12.59 -13.72
N MET A 100 -12.76 12.03 -13.59
CA MET A 100 -13.52 11.51 -14.72
C MET A 100 -14.02 12.63 -15.63
N ILE A 101 -14.66 13.66 -15.07
CA ILE A 101 -15.11 14.82 -15.84
C ILE A 101 -13.93 15.51 -16.55
N LYS A 102 -12.80 15.66 -15.86
CA LYS A 102 -11.54 16.15 -16.46
C LYS A 102 -11.13 15.31 -17.67
N PHE A 103 -11.16 13.98 -17.55
CA PHE A 103 -10.87 13.09 -18.67
C PHE A 103 -11.84 13.31 -19.84
N MET A 104 -13.13 13.48 -19.58
CA MET A 104 -14.12 13.73 -20.64
C MET A 104 -13.85 15.05 -21.36
N VAL A 105 -13.59 16.12 -20.61
CA VAL A 105 -13.23 17.45 -21.14
C VAL A 105 -11.93 17.40 -21.94
N GLU A 106 -10.92 16.67 -21.45
CA GLU A 106 -9.65 16.48 -22.15
C GLU A 106 -9.79 15.76 -23.50
N ASN A 107 -10.84 14.96 -23.67
CA ASN A 107 -11.05 14.09 -24.83
C ASN A 107 -12.37 14.40 -25.57
N SER A 108 -12.95 15.59 -25.38
CA SER A 108 -14.25 15.97 -25.90
C SER A 108 -14.37 15.93 -27.43
N GLU A 109 -13.23 15.99 -28.12
CA GLU A 109 -13.12 15.83 -29.56
C GLU A 109 -13.34 14.39 -30.06
N LEU A 110 -13.31 13.40 -29.17
CA LEU A 110 -13.54 12.00 -29.49
C LEU A 110 -15.04 11.68 -29.50
N THR A 111 -15.44 10.73 -30.34
CA THR A 111 -16.79 10.15 -30.24
C THR A 111 -16.96 9.42 -28.89
N ALA A 112 -18.21 9.23 -28.46
CA ALA A 112 -18.50 8.51 -27.20
C ALA A 112 -17.83 7.13 -27.15
N TYR A 113 -17.85 6.39 -28.27
CA TYR A 113 -17.23 5.07 -28.41
C TYR A 113 -15.69 5.12 -28.28
N GLU A 114 -15.05 6.10 -28.90
CA GLU A 114 -13.59 6.27 -28.81
C GLU A 114 -13.15 6.69 -27.40
N MET A 115 -13.93 7.55 -26.76
CA MET A 115 -13.71 7.99 -25.39
C MET A 115 -13.82 6.83 -24.40
N GLU A 116 -14.86 6.00 -24.54
CA GLU A 116 -15.06 4.78 -23.76
C GLU A 116 -13.89 3.80 -23.93
N SER A 117 -13.48 3.54 -25.18
CA SER A 117 -12.33 2.66 -25.48
C SER A 117 -11.03 3.16 -24.84
N LYS A 118 -10.75 4.48 -24.92
CA LYS A 118 -9.56 5.10 -24.33
C LYS A 118 -9.59 5.05 -22.81
N PHE A 119 -10.76 5.24 -22.20
CA PHE A 119 -10.94 5.11 -20.75
C PHE A 119 -10.71 3.67 -20.28
N ASN A 120 -11.34 2.69 -20.95
CA ASN A 120 -11.20 1.27 -20.63
C ASN A 120 -9.74 0.81 -20.71
N LYS A 121 -9.00 1.24 -21.74
CA LYS A 121 -7.54 1.00 -21.82
C LYS A 121 -6.79 1.58 -20.63
N ARG A 122 -7.15 2.79 -20.16
CA ARG A 122 -6.53 3.42 -18.99
C ARG A 122 -6.86 2.65 -17.70
N ILE A 123 -8.10 2.18 -17.53
CA ILE A 123 -8.51 1.35 -16.39
C ILE A 123 -7.77 0.02 -16.37
N ILE A 124 -7.69 -0.67 -17.51
CA ILE A 124 -6.92 -1.92 -17.64
C ILE A 124 -5.45 -1.68 -17.27
N LYS A 125 -4.85 -0.60 -17.76
CA LYS A 125 -3.46 -0.24 -17.41
C LYS A 125 -3.28 0.00 -15.91
N ILE A 126 -4.25 0.64 -15.25
CA ILE A 126 -4.22 0.85 -13.79
C ILE A 126 -4.35 -0.49 -13.04
N LYS A 127 -5.28 -1.37 -13.46
CA LYS A 127 -5.43 -2.71 -12.88
C LYS A 127 -4.14 -3.52 -12.99
N ASN A 128 -3.58 -3.59 -14.20
CA ASN A 128 -2.32 -4.32 -14.45
C ASN A 128 -1.15 -3.77 -13.61
N LYS A 129 -1.08 -2.44 -13.42
CA LYS A 129 -0.07 -1.82 -12.56
C LYS A 129 -0.24 -2.24 -11.11
N ARG A 130 -1.46 -2.23 -10.58
CA ARG A 130 -1.76 -2.66 -9.20
C ARG A 130 -1.44 -4.13 -8.98
N GLU A 131 -1.81 -5.00 -9.93
CA GLU A 131 -1.49 -6.43 -9.86
C GLU A 131 0.02 -6.67 -9.87
N LYS A 132 0.77 -5.92 -10.70
CA LYS A 132 2.23 -5.99 -10.72
C LYS A 132 2.83 -5.58 -9.38
N GLU A 133 2.41 -4.44 -8.83
CA GLU A 133 2.88 -3.96 -7.52
C GLU A 133 2.54 -4.94 -6.39
N GLN A 134 1.39 -5.59 -6.44
CA GLN A 134 1.01 -6.61 -5.47
C GLN A 134 1.89 -7.85 -5.58
N ARG A 135 2.13 -8.37 -6.78
CA ARG A 135 3.05 -9.51 -7.00
C ARG A 135 4.47 -9.21 -6.54
N GLU A 136 4.97 -8.00 -6.79
CA GLU A 136 6.30 -7.57 -6.31
C GLU A 136 6.36 -7.54 -4.78
N ARG A 137 5.31 -7.07 -4.10
CA ARG A 137 5.22 -7.12 -2.63
C ARG A 137 5.15 -8.55 -2.09
N GLU A 138 4.36 -9.41 -2.71
CA GLU A 138 4.25 -10.82 -2.33
C GLU A 138 5.61 -11.54 -2.48
N GLN A 139 6.32 -11.29 -3.58
CA GLN A 139 7.68 -11.80 -3.78
C GLN A 139 8.66 -11.27 -2.73
N ALA A 140 8.63 -9.96 -2.44
CA ALA A 140 9.48 -9.37 -1.41
C ALA A 140 9.22 -9.99 -0.02
N ASN A 141 7.96 -10.22 0.33
CA ASN A 141 7.59 -10.88 1.58
C ASN A 141 8.06 -12.34 1.65
N GLN A 142 7.95 -13.09 0.54
CA GLN A 142 8.47 -14.46 0.47
C GLN A 142 9.99 -14.51 0.67
N VAL A 143 10.72 -13.59 0.05
CA VAL A 143 12.18 -13.49 0.22
C VAL A 143 12.55 -13.13 1.66
N ALA A 144 11.85 -12.17 2.27
CA ALA A 144 12.08 -11.80 3.67
C ALA A 144 11.88 -12.99 4.62
N LEU A 145 10.82 -13.78 4.41
CA LEU A 145 10.50 -14.95 5.22
C LEU A 145 11.53 -16.08 5.03
N MET A 146 12.08 -16.24 3.81
CA MET A 146 13.18 -17.17 3.56
C MET A 146 14.47 -16.75 4.28
N LEU A 147 14.82 -15.46 4.24
CA LEU A 147 15.99 -14.92 4.93
C LEU A 147 15.87 -15.08 6.45
N GLU A 148 14.68 -14.85 7.00
CA GLU A 148 14.42 -15.05 8.43
C GLU A 148 14.63 -16.51 8.85
N LYS A 149 14.10 -17.47 8.06
CA LYS A 149 14.32 -18.91 8.31
C LYS A 149 15.81 -19.28 8.25
N GLN A 150 16.55 -18.79 7.25
CA GLN A 150 17.99 -19.03 7.17
C GLN A 150 18.75 -18.45 8.36
N ALA A 151 18.37 -17.26 8.83
CA ALA A 151 18.98 -16.65 10.00
C ALA A 151 18.71 -17.47 11.28
N ILE A 152 17.50 -17.99 11.46
CA ILE A 152 17.16 -18.87 12.59
C ILE A 152 17.99 -20.17 12.53
N GLU A 153 18.01 -20.84 11.37
CA GLU A 153 18.77 -22.09 11.19
C GLU A 153 20.26 -21.88 11.45
N THR A 154 20.81 -20.73 11.03
CA THR A 154 22.22 -20.39 11.26
C THR A 154 22.50 -20.20 12.75
N ARG A 155 21.63 -19.47 13.47
CA ARG A 155 21.76 -19.29 14.93
C ARG A 155 21.65 -20.63 15.69
N GLU A 156 20.76 -21.53 15.26
CA GLU A 156 20.64 -22.85 15.86
C GLU A 156 21.91 -23.69 15.64
N LYS A 157 22.45 -23.69 14.41
CA LYS A 157 23.72 -24.38 14.12
C LYS A 157 24.88 -23.81 14.92
N GLU A 158 24.99 -22.49 15.03
CA GLU A 158 26.00 -21.84 15.87
C GLU A 158 25.88 -22.25 17.34
N LYS A 159 24.65 -22.36 17.85
CA LYS A 159 24.40 -22.81 19.23
C LYS A 159 24.83 -24.27 19.42
N GLN A 160 24.48 -25.16 18.50
CA GLN A 160 24.90 -26.58 18.55
C GLN A 160 26.42 -26.73 18.48
N ILE A 161 27.09 -25.93 17.64
CA ILE A 161 28.56 -25.93 17.54
C ILE A 161 29.18 -25.51 18.87
N LYS A 162 28.65 -24.47 19.53
CA LYS A 162 29.12 -24.04 20.86
C LYS A 162 28.91 -25.11 21.93
N GLU A 163 27.73 -25.73 21.98
CA GLU A 163 27.42 -26.80 22.93
C GLU A 163 28.34 -28.02 22.73
N MET A 164 28.58 -28.44 21.49
CA MET A 164 29.53 -29.52 21.19
C MET A 164 30.97 -29.16 21.59
N ALA A 165 31.40 -27.92 21.35
CA ALA A 165 32.74 -27.48 21.74
C ALA A 165 32.92 -27.49 23.26
N GLU A 166 31.90 -27.07 24.02
CA GLU A 166 31.92 -27.15 25.49
C GLU A 166 31.93 -28.59 26.01
N LEU A 167 31.15 -29.49 25.40
CA LEU A 167 31.14 -30.91 25.74
C LEU A 167 32.52 -31.55 25.52
N LYS A 168 33.13 -31.34 24.34
CA LYS A 168 34.48 -31.84 24.05
C LYS A 168 35.50 -31.34 25.06
N LYS A 169 35.43 -30.06 25.44
CA LYS A 169 36.32 -29.48 26.45
C LYS A 169 36.15 -30.14 27.82
N ARG A 170 34.91 -30.45 28.23
CA ARG A 170 34.64 -31.16 29.49
C ARG A 170 35.14 -32.60 29.45
N GLU A 171 34.95 -33.31 28.33
CA GLU A 171 35.45 -34.66 28.15
C GLU A 171 36.98 -34.70 28.22
N GLU A 172 37.68 -33.78 27.54
CA GLU A 172 39.14 -33.66 27.61
C GLU A 172 39.63 -33.42 29.05
N GLN A 173 39.00 -32.49 29.77
CA GLN A 173 39.34 -32.21 31.18
C GLN A 173 39.09 -33.42 32.09
N ALA A 174 37.98 -34.14 31.91
CA ALA A 174 37.68 -35.35 32.68
C ALA A 174 38.70 -36.46 32.39
N LEU A 175 39.09 -36.64 31.13
CA LEU A 175 40.07 -37.64 30.71
C LEU A 175 41.46 -37.31 31.24
N GLU A 176 41.84 -36.03 31.25
CA GLU A 176 43.09 -35.55 31.82
C GLU A 176 43.12 -35.73 33.34
N ALA A 177 42.05 -35.38 34.04
CA ALA A 177 41.91 -35.61 35.49
C ALA A 177 41.96 -37.11 35.85
N GLN A 178 41.41 -37.97 35.01
CA GLN A 178 41.50 -39.42 35.21
C GLN A 178 42.94 -39.93 35.02
N ARG A 179 43.65 -39.44 33.99
CA ARG A 179 45.06 -39.77 33.75
C ARG A 179 45.97 -39.33 34.89
N THR A 180 45.78 -38.12 35.42
CA THR A 180 46.56 -37.63 36.56
C THR A 180 46.28 -38.45 37.82
N TYR A 181 45.00 -38.72 38.12
CA TYR A 181 44.62 -39.57 39.25
C TYR A 181 45.21 -40.99 39.16
N GLU A 182 45.19 -41.62 37.98
CA GLU A 182 45.82 -42.93 37.78
C GLU A 182 47.35 -42.88 37.95
N ALA A 183 48.00 -41.82 37.48
CA ALA A 183 49.43 -41.62 37.65
C ALA A 183 49.82 -41.44 39.13
N GLU A 184 49.07 -40.62 39.88
CA GLU A 184 49.25 -40.41 41.33
C GLU A 184 49.03 -41.70 42.12
N LYS A 185 47.99 -42.47 41.77
CA LYS A 185 47.69 -43.78 42.39
C LYS A 185 48.79 -44.80 42.12
N ARG A 186 49.40 -44.77 40.92
CA ARG A 186 50.56 -45.63 40.60
C ARG A 186 51.78 -45.21 41.41
N GLN A 187 52.08 -43.92 41.52
CA GLN A 187 53.20 -43.43 42.34
C GLN A 187 53.04 -43.76 43.83
N THR A 188 51.86 -43.56 44.41
CA THR A 188 51.61 -43.92 45.82
C THR A 188 51.76 -45.42 46.09
N LYS A 189 51.34 -46.29 45.15
CA LYS A 189 51.61 -47.73 45.23
C LYS A 189 53.10 -48.05 45.16
N THR A 190 53.87 -47.36 44.33
CA THR A 190 55.33 -47.54 44.25
C THR A 190 56.02 -47.09 45.53
N ILE A 191 55.59 -45.98 46.14
CA ILE A 191 56.14 -45.46 47.40
C ILE A 191 55.79 -46.39 48.58
N ALA A 192 54.57 -46.94 48.63
CA ALA A 192 54.15 -47.90 49.66
C ALA A 192 54.85 -49.27 49.55
N ALA A 193 55.48 -49.57 48.41
CA ALA A 193 56.26 -50.79 48.19
C ALA A 193 57.76 -50.64 48.56
N ILE A 194 58.19 -49.46 49.00
CA ILE A 194 59.55 -49.24 49.53
C ILE A 194 59.59 -49.72 50.98
N PRO A 195 60.44 -50.69 51.36
CA PRO A 195 60.52 -51.15 52.74
C PRO A 195 61.06 -50.02 53.63
N ASN A 196 60.43 -49.80 54.79
CA ASN A 196 60.96 -48.90 55.82
C ASN A 196 62.32 -49.42 56.27
N ILE A 197 63.39 -48.71 55.92
CA ILE A 197 64.71 -48.94 56.50
C ILE A 197 64.68 -48.25 57.87
N GLU A 198 64.51 -49.05 58.92
CA GLU A 198 64.73 -48.62 60.29
C GLU A 198 66.20 -48.19 60.45
N THR A 199 66.40 -46.91 60.73
CA THR A 199 67.66 -46.37 61.23
C THR A 199 67.89 -46.89 62.65
N SER A 200 68.68 -47.95 62.78
CA SER A 200 69.36 -48.27 64.04
C SER A 200 70.63 -47.43 64.16
N MET A 201 70.84 -46.91 65.37
CA MET A 201 71.95 -46.06 65.85
C MET A 201 73.34 -46.54 65.44
#